data_AF-A0A7J4TLJ1-F1
#
_entry.id   AF-A0A7J4TLJ1-F1
#
_cell.length_a   1.000
_cell.length_b   1.000
_cell.length_c   1.000
_cell.angle_alpha   90.00
_cell.angle_beta   90.00
_cell.angle_gamma   90.00
#
_symmetry.space_group_name_H-M   'P 1'
#
loop_
_entity.id
_entity.type
_entity.pdbx_description
1 polymer ?
#
loop_
_entity_poly.entity_id
_entity_poly.type
_entity_poly.pdbx_seq_one_letter_code
_entity_poly.pdbx_strand_id
1 'polypeptide(L)' 'PGTGMMFVRRDGSVMWFKSSKARKNMIKLKRNSRRVKWTRHFVKGRNQ' A
#
# COMPACT_ATOMS: atom_id res chain seq x y z
N PRO A 1 8.60 -5.01 16.67
CA PRO A 1 8.24 -6.43 16.89
C PRO A 1 6.72 -6.67 16.74
N GLY A 2 6.31 -7.71 16.02
CA GLY A 2 4.93 -8.23 16.00
C GLY A 2 3.81 -7.35 15.41
N THR A 3 4.13 -6.38 14.54
CA THR A 3 3.12 -5.45 14.00
C THR A 3 3.14 -5.43 12.49
N GLY A 4 1.96 -5.59 11.89
CA GLY A 4 1.77 -5.65 10.45
C GLY A 4 1.18 -6.99 10.01
N MET A 5 0.96 -7.13 8.71
CA MET A 5 0.43 -8.34 8.09
C MET A 5 1.21 -8.65 6.81
N MET A 6 1.57 -9.92 6.66
CA MET A 6 2.02 -10.48 5.41
C MET A 6 0.81 -10.82 4.55
N PHE A 7 0.81 -10.42 3.28
CA PHE A 7 -0.21 -10.79 2.31
C PHE A 7 0.47 -11.47 1.11
N VAL A 8 0.12 -12.73 0.91
CA VAL A 8 0.61 -13.53 -0.21
C VAL A 8 -0.40 -13.45 -1.35
N ARG A 9 0.05 -13.04 -2.52
CA ARG A 9 -0.79 -12.99 -3.73
C ARG A 9 -0.85 -14.37 -4.39
N ARG A 10 -1.83 -14.57 -5.28
CA ARG A 10 -1.99 -15.84 -6.02
C ARG A 10 -0.80 -16.16 -6.93
N ASP A 11 -0.08 -15.13 -7.38
CA ASP A 11 1.16 -15.24 -8.15
C ASP A 11 2.40 -15.59 -7.30
N GLY A 12 2.23 -15.84 -5.99
CA GLY A 12 3.32 -16.17 -5.07
C GLY A 12 4.08 -14.95 -4.52
N SER A 13 3.80 -13.74 -5.01
CA SER A 13 4.44 -12.52 -4.50
C SER A 13 3.96 -12.15 -3.09
N VAL A 14 4.91 -11.80 -2.22
CA VAL A 14 4.66 -11.48 -0.81
C VAL A 14 4.71 -9.97 -0.59
N MET A 15 3.67 -9.41 0.02
CA MET A 15 3.57 -7.99 0.36
C MET A 15 3.40 -7.79 1.86
N TRP A 16 4.20 -6.89 2.42
CA TRP A 16 4.16 -6.57 3.84
C TRP A 16 3.43 -5.24 4.09
N PHE A 17 2.41 -5.28 4.95
CA PHE A 17 1.63 -4.09 5.29
C PHE A 17 1.74 -3.77 6.77
N LYS A 18 1.92 -2.48 7.09
CA LYS A 18 1.89 -1.99 8.47
C LYS A 18 0.49 -2.05 9.10
N SER A 19 -0.58 -1.88 8.32
CA SER A 19 -1.96 -1.79 8.85
C SER A 19 -3.03 -2.23 7.84
N SER A 20 -4.24 -2.49 8.36
CA SER A 20 -5.42 -2.81 7.56
C SER A 20 -5.81 -1.68 6.58
N LYS A 21 -5.56 -0.42 6.95
CA LYS A 21 -5.79 0.77 6.10
C LYS A 21 -4.90 0.73 4.85
N ALA A 22 -3.61 0.45 5.00
CA ALA A 22 -2.67 0.35 3.88
C ALA A 22 -3.06 -0.79 2.93
N ARG A 23 -3.39 -1.96 3.48
CA ARG A 23 -3.84 -3.13 2.72
C ARG A 23 -5.12 -2.85 1.91
N LYS A 24 -6.15 -2.27 2.52
CA LYS A 24 -7.41 -1.94 1.84
C LYS A 24 -7.19 -0.93 0.71
N ASN A 25 -6.37 0.10 0.94
CA ASN A 25 -6.06 1.09 -0.08
C ASN A 25 -5.37 0.48 -1.31
N MET A 26 -4.42 -0.42 -1.10
CA MET A 26 -3.65 -1.01 -2.19
C MET A 26 -4.39 -2.13 -2.92
N ILE A 27 -5.08 -3.01 -2.18
CA ILE A 27 -5.70 -4.21 -2.77
C ILE A 27 -7.14 -3.94 -3.20
N LYS A 28 -7.98 -3.39 -2.31
CA LYS A 28 -9.41 -3.18 -2.61
C LYS A 28 -9.62 -1.93 -3.47
N LEU A 29 -9.01 -0.81 -3.07
CA LEU A 29 -9.21 0.48 -3.73
C LEU A 29 -8.20 0.75 -4.86
N LYS A 30 -7.20 -0.12 -5.04
CA LYS A 30 -6.14 -0.01 -6.07
C LYS A 30 -5.48 1.37 -6.13
N ARG A 31 -5.39 2.08 -5.01
CA ARG A 31 -4.79 3.42 -4.95
C ARG A 31 -3.28 3.31 -4.98
N ASN A 32 -2.65 4.10 -5.84
CA ASN A 32 -1.20 4.26 -5.83
C ASN A 32 -0.80 5.16 -4.64
N SER A 33 0.02 4.63 -3.74
CA SER A 33 0.54 5.37 -2.58
C SER A 33 1.13 6.72 -2.97
N ARG A 34 1.81 6.81 -4.12
CA ARG A 34 2.44 8.05 -4.59
C ARG A 34 1.47 9.20 -4.87
N ARG A 35 0.21 8.89 -5.14
CA ARG A 35 -0.85 9.88 -5.43
C ARG A 35 -1.66 10.26 -4.20
N VAL A 36 -1.47 9.57 -3.07
CA VAL A 36 -2.29 9.73 -1.87
C VAL A 36 -1.54 10.56 -0.82
N LYS A 37 -2.05 11.77 -0.55
CA LYS A 37 -1.43 12.81 0.31
C LYS A 37 -1.02 12.35 1.71
N TRP A 38 -1.70 11.36 2.30
CA TRP A 38 -1.42 10.90 3.66
C TRP A 38 -0.30 9.86 3.75
N THR A 39 0.25 9.39 2.62
CA THR A 39 1.36 8.43 2.65
C THR A 39 2.71 9.16 2.68
N ARG A 40 3.72 8.55 3.30
CA ARG A 40 5.09 9.09 3.36
C ARG A 40 5.74 9.23 2.00
N HIS A 41 5.27 8.47 1.01
CA HIS A 41 5.79 8.44 -0.36
C HIS A 41 4.95 9.29 -1.31
N PHE A 42 4.10 10.17 -0.78
CA PHE A 42 3.32 11.08 -1.61
C PHE A 42 4.24 12.01 -2.40
N VAL A 43 4.03 12.06 -3.72
CA VAL A 43 4.74 12.98 -4.61
C VAL A 43 3.76 14.05 -5.05
N LYS A 44 3.95 15.27 -4.56
CA LYS A 44 3.18 16.44 -5.00
C LYS A 44 3.67 16.85 -6.39
N GLY A 45 2.85 16.65 -7.42
CA GLY A 45 3.08 17.28 -8.73
C GLY A 45 3.80 16.45 -9.80
N ARG A 46 3.67 15.12 -9.84
CA ARG A 46 3.82 14.41 -11.12
C ARG A 46 2.48 14.37 -11.83
N ASN A 47 2.30 15.27 -12.80
CA ASN A 47 1.41 15.03 -13.92
C ASN A 47 1.99 13.82 -14.67
N GLN A 48 1.28 12.71 -14.63
CA GLN A 48 1.50 11.56 -15.51
C GLN A 48 0.15 11.16 -16.08
#